data_AF-A5CPI4-F1
#
_entry.id   AF-A5CPI4-F1
#
_cell.length_a   1.000
_cell.length_b   1.000
_cell.length_c   1.000
_cell.angle_alpha   90.00
_cell.angle_beta   90.00
_cell.angle_gamma   90.00
#
_symmetry.space_group_name_H-M   'P 1'
#
loop_
_entity.id
_entity.type
_entity.pdbx_description
1 polymer ?
#
loop_
_entity_poly.entity_id
_entity_poly.type
_entity_poly.pdbx_seq_one_letter_code
_entity_poly.pdbx_strand_id
1 'polypeptide(L)'
;MGDAARDPHEATAGVVAFVRVLVTPPWPSDVADAERMLATLGVHPTGEVDAYVPDSELRALTGGPDAVDHLSYGIHAGEITSIGFFLARHGGPRDPLVRRDHDALVAALAAVFGPSCPVFDDQPSPVRWHVGELEVSVQIFDRVDSSVMVWVDHP
;
A
#
# COMPACT_ATOMS: atom_id res chain seq x y z
N MET A 1 9.90 23.47 17.73
CA MET A 1 8.50 23.37 17.25
C MET A 1 8.21 21.88 17.20
N GLY A 2 7.46 21.40 18.18
CA GLY A 2 7.41 19.98 18.53
C GLY A 2 6.74 19.16 17.43
N ASP A 3 7.46 18.13 16.98
CA ASP A 3 6.91 17.05 16.18
C ASP A 3 5.93 16.29 17.08
N ALA A 4 4.66 16.69 17.02
CA ALA A 4 3.61 15.97 17.71
C ALA A 4 3.49 14.63 16.99
N ALA A 5 4.10 13.60 17.59
CA ALA A 5 3.93 12.22 17.14
C ALA A 5 2.43 11.97 16.92
N ARG A 6 2.04 11.84 15.66
CA ARG A 6 0.64 11.68 15.22
C ARG A 6 0.02 10.49 15.95
N ASP A 7 -1.29 10.53 16.16
CA ASP A 7 -2.01 9.37 16.71
C ASP A 7 -1.89 8.19 15.72
N PRO A 8 -1.19 7.09 16.09
CA PRO A 8 -1.04 5.94 15.22
C PRO A 8 -2.37 5.30 14.82
N HIS A 9 -3.42 5.49 15.64
CA HIS A 9 -4.75 4.99 15.36
C HIS A 9 -5.42 5.75 14.20
N GLU A 10 -5.28 7.08 14.16
CA GLU A 10 -5.82 7.92 13.09
C GLU A 10 -5.11 7.63 11.76
N ALA A 11 -3.78 7.50 11.80
CA ALA A 11 -2.96 7.11 10.65
C ALA A 11 -3.40 5.76 10.07
N THR A 12 -3.59 4.75 10.93
CA THR A 12 -4.05 3.41 10.52
C THR A 12 -5.45 3.47 9.92
N ALA A 13 -6.37 4.23 10.53
CA ALA A 13 -7.73 4.39 10.01
C ALA A 13 -7.75 5.02 8.62
N GLY A 14 -6.92 6.04 8.38
CA GLY A 14 -6.76 6.68 7.06
C GLY A 14 -6.26 5.70 5.99
N VAL A 15 -5.26 4.87 6.33
CA VAL A 15 -4.75 3.83 5.43
C VAL A 15 -5.82 2.78 5.13
N VAL A 16 -6.55 2.30 6.13
CA VAL A 16 -7.64 1.32 5.93
C VAL A 16 -8.75 1.90 5.06
N ALA A 17 -9.13 3.17 5.27
CA ALA A 17 -10.12 3.84 4.43
C ALA A 17 -9.65 3.95 2.98
N PHE A 18 -8.37 4.29 2.76
CA PHE A 18 -7.78 4.36 1.43
C PHE A 18 -7.79 2.99 0.73
N VAL A 19 -7.33 1.93 1.39
CA VAL A 19 -7.35 0.56 0.86
C VAL A 19 -8.78 0.13 0.51
N ARG A 20 -9.77 0.46 1.35
CA ARG A 20 -11.19 0.15 1.06
C ARG A 20 -11.69 0.78 -0.23
N VAL A 21 -11.25 2.00 -0.56
CA VAL A 21 -11.63 2.63 -1.83
C VAL A 21 -10.91 1.95 -2.99
N LEU A 22 -9.62 1.63 -2.86
CA LEU A 22 -8.86 0.94 -3.92
C LEU A 22 -9.45 -0.42 -4.29
N VAL A 23 -9.96 -1.18 -3.32
CA VAL A 23 -10.59 -2.49 -3.57
C VAL A 23 -12.06 -2.40 -3.98
N THR A 24 -12.61 -1.19 -4.13
CA THR A 24 -14.00 -1.02 -4.57
C THR A 24 -14.06 -1.14 -6.09
N PRO A 25 -14.81 -2.11 -6.64
CA PRO A 25 -14.91 -2.27 -8.08
C PRO A 25 -15.61 -1.07 -8.76
N PRO A 26 -15.34 -0.82 -10.05
CA PRO A 26 -14.47 -1.60 -10.92
C PRO A 26 -12.98 -1.26 -10.73
N TRP A 27 -12.12 -2.26 -10.92
CA TRP A 27 -10.67 -2.01 -11.06
C TRP A 27 -10.41 -1.25 -12.37
N PRO A 28 -9.48 -0.27 -12.39
CA PRO A 28 -9.18 0.49 -13.60
C PRO A 28 -8.64 -0.41 -14.71
N SER A 29 -9.24 -0.32 -15.90
CA SER A 29 -8.81 -1.07 -17.08
C SER A 29 -7.58 -0.47 -17.78
N ASP A 30 -7.31 0.82 -17.57
CA ASP A 30 -6.18 1.52 -18.16
C ASP A 30 -5.63 2.61 -17.24
N VAL A 31 -4.55 3.25 -17.68
CA VAL A 31 -3.88 4.32 -16.93
C VAL A 31 -4.78 5.54 -16.69
N ALA A 32 -5.59 5.93 -17.67
CA ALA A 32 -6.45 7.10 -17.53
C ALA A 32 -7.58 6.84 -16.52
N ASP A 33 -8.08 5.61 -16.46
CA ASP A 33 -9.05 5.17 -15.46
C ASP A 33 -8.44 5.18 -14.06
N ALA A 34 -7.24 4.63 -13.90
CA ALA A 34 -6.53 4.61 -12.62
C ALA A 34 -6.25 6.03 -12.10
N GLU A 35 -5.75 6.92 -12.96
CA GLU A 35 -5.46 8.30 -12.58
C GLU A 35 -6.73 9.07 -12.21
N ARG A 36 -7.86 8.83 -12.89
CA ARG A 36 -9.15 9.41 -12.51
C ARG A 36 -9.63 8.90 -11.15
N MET A 37 -9.53 7.60 -10.90
CA MET A 37 -9.87 7.00 -9.61
C MET A 37 -9.00 7.60 -8.50
N LEU A 38 -7.68 7.60 -8.68
CA LEU A 38 -6.71 8.13 -7.72
C LEU A 38 -6.90 9.62 -7.45
N ALA A 39 -7.27 10.42 -8.46
CA ALA A 39 -7.54 11.83 -8.27
C ALA A 39 -8.71 12.10 -7.31
N THR A 40 -9.71 11.20 -7.24
CA THR A 40 -10.81 11.32 -6.25
C THR A 40 -10.32 11.13 -4.80
N LEU A 41 -9.17 10.50 -4.64
CA LEU A 41 -8.49 10.27 -3.36
C LEU A 41 -7.41 11.33 -3.07
N GLY A 42 -7.29 12.37 -3.91
CA GLY A 42 -6.24 13.38 -3.81
C GLY A 42 -4.85 12.84 -4.15
N VAL A 43 -4.79 11.75 -4.93
CA VAL A 43 -3.54 11.13 -5.39
C VAL A 43 -3.32 11.47 -6.86
N HIS A 44 -2.08 11.86 -7.20
CA HIS A 44 -1.74 12.33 -8.54
C HIS A 44 -0.37 11.81 -8.99
N PRO A 45 -0.17 11.55 -10.30
CA PRO A 45 1.16 11.23 -10.85
C PRO A 45 2.15 12.37 -10.62
N THR A 46 3.39 12.04 -10.27
CA THR A 46 4.49 13.01 -10.22
C THR A 46 5.12 13.25 -11.59
N GLY A 47 4.90 12.32 -12.53
CA GLY A 47 5.61 12.24 -13.81
C GLY A 47 6.93 11.46 -13.74
N GLU A 48 7.31 10.97 -12.55
CA GLU A 48 8.50 10.15 -12.35
C GLU A 48 8.20 8.66 -12.55
N VAL A 49 9.21 7.92 -13.00
CA VAL A 49 9.18 6.47 -13.18
C VAL A 49 10.16 5.85 -12.21
N ASP A 50 9.64 5.15 -11.20
CA ASP A 50 10.44 4.50 -10.15
C ASP A 50 11.22 3.32 -10.68
N ALA A 51 10.60 2.56 -11.59
CA ALA A 51 11.21 1.41 -12.24
C ALA A 51 10.67 1.21 -13.65
N TYR A 52 11.53 0.74 -14.55
CA TYR A 52 11.18 0.46 -15.93
C TYR A 52 11.83 -0.85 -16.40
N VAL A 53 11.03 -1.71 -17.01
CA VAL A 53 11.45 -2.86 -17.80
C VAL A 53 10.60 -2.90 -19.09
N PRO A 54 11.02 -3.62 -20.14
CA PRO A 54 10.19 -3.76 -21.34
C PRO A 54 8.76 -4.20 -20.97
N ASP A 55 7.79 -3.48 -21.52
CA ASP A 55 6.36 -3.67 -21.29
C ASP A 55 5.87 -3.51 -19.84
N SER A 56 6.72 -3.04 -18.90
CA SER A 56 6.27 -2.77 -17.54
C SER A 56 6.91 -1.53 -16.92
N GLU A 57 6.09 -0.70 -16.30
CA GLU A 57 6.52 0.55 -15.66
C GLU A 57 5.94 0.63 -14.25
N LEU A 58 6.72 1.14 -13.31
CA LEU A 58 6.24 1.56 -11.99
C LEU A 58 6.30 3.09 -11.96
N ARG A 59 5.14 3.73 -11.82
CA ARG A 59 5.01 5.19 -11.86
C ARG A 59 4.74 5.76 -10.49
N ALA A 60 5.51 6.79 -10.14
CA ALA A 60 5.42 7.45 -8.86
C ALA A 60 4.15 8.33 -8.77
N LEU A 61 3.58 8.34 -7.57
CA LEU A 61 2.41 9.11 -7.20
C LEU A 61 2.74 10.00 -5.99
N THR A 62 1.97 11.07 -5.84
CA THR A 62 2.01 11.96 -4.66
C THR A 62 0.59 12.22 -4.14
N GLY A 63 0.51 12.70 -2.90
CA GLY A 63 -0.75 12.86 -2.16
C GLY A 63 -1.12 11.59 -1.38
N GLY A 64 -2.41 11.40 -1.12
CA GLY A 64 -2.92 10.26 -0.33
C GLY A 64 -2.86 10.48 1.18
N PRO A 65 -3.03 9.42 1.99
CA PRO A 65 -3.02 9.52 3.45
C PRO A 65 -1.69 10.03 3.99
N ASP A 66 -1.73 10.88 5.02
CA ASP A 66 -0.55 11.45 5.72
C ASP A 66 0.52 10.43 6.16
N ALA A 67 0.11 9.18 6.36
CA ALA A 67 0.97 8.08 6.78
C ALA A 67 1.75 7.44 5.63
N VAL A 68 1.49 7.83 4.37
CA VAL A 68 2.15 7.28 3.18
C VAL A 68 3.38 8.12 2.86
N ASP A 69 4.52 7.45 2.72
CA ASP A 69 5.83 8.06 2.38
C ASP A 69 6.11 7.98 0.88
N HIS A 70 5.75 6.86 0.27
CA HIS A 70 5.91 6.63 -1.16
C HIS A 70 4.70 5.85 -1.67
N LEU A 71 4.20 6.21 -2.84
CA LEU A 71 3.03 5.60 -3.48
C LEU A 71 3.33 5.49 -4.97
N SER A 72 2.94 4.37 -5.59
CA SER A 72 3.15 4.12 -7.00
C SER A 72 2.10 3.17 -7.56
N TYR A 73 1.98 3.13 -8.88
CA TYR A 73 1.16 2.15 -9.58
C TYR A 73 1.96 1.44 -10.68
N GLY A 74 1.70 0.14 -10.83
CA GLY A 74 2.30 -0.71 -11.84
C GLY A 74 1.47 -0.74 -13.11
N ILE A 75 2.15 -0.68 -14.26
CA ILE A 75 1.59 -0.90 -15.58
C ILE A 75 2.29 -2.13 -16.18
N HIS A 76 1.53 -3.03 -16.81
CA HIS A 76 2.07 -4.08 -17.68
C HIS A 76 1.27 -4.12 -18.98
N ALA A 77 1.95 -4.10 -20.14
CA ALA A 77 1.33 -4.11 -21.46
C ALA A 77 0.23 -3.05 -21.67
N GLY A 78 0.30 -1.93 -20.95
CA GLY A 78 -0.69 -0.83 -20.99
C GLY A 78 -1.84 -0.94 -19.97
N GLU A 79 -1.91 -2.04 -19.22
CA GLU A 79 -2.95 -2.30 -18.21
C GLU A 79 -2.41 -2.08 -16.79
N ILE A 80 -3.30 -1.74 -15.86
CA ILE A 80 -2.93 -1.49 -14.46
C ILE A 80 -2.88 -2.80 -13.69
N THR A 81 -1.69 -3.14 -13.19
CA THR A 81 -1.46 -4.39 -12.48
C THR A 81 -1.51 -4.24 -10.96
N SER A 82 -1.07 -3.10 -10.44
CA SER A 82 -1.05 -2.87 -9.00
C SER A 82 -1.03 -1.40 -8.61
N ILE A 83 -1.46 -1.12 -7.37
CA ILE A 83 -1.25 0.15 -6.68
C ILE A 83 -0.61 -0.18 -5.34
N GLY A 84 0.59 0.36 -5.08
CA GLY A 84 1.39 0.03 -3.90
C GLY A 84 1.93 1.26 -3.20
N PHE A 85 2.04 1.20 -1.88
CA PHE A 85 2.60 2.29 -1.08
C PHE A 85 3.37 1.80 0.14
N PHE A 86 4.34 2.62 0.54
CA PHE A 86 5.10 2.49 1.76
C PHE A 86 4.56 3.46 2.80
N LEU A 87 4.39 2.96 4.02
CA LEU A 87 4.05 3.81 5.16
C LEU A 87 5.30 4.47 5.72
N ALA A 88 5.18 5.77 6.02
CA ALA A 88 6.17 6.60 6.67
C ALA A 88 6.67 5.90 7.92
N ARG A 89 7.99 5.72 7.99
CA ARG A 89 8.62 4.98 9.06
C ARG A 89 9.83 5.67 9.62
N HIS A 90 10.04 5.35 10.88
CA HIS A 90 11.08 5.85 11.74
C HIS A 90 11.96 4.67 12.16
N GLY A 91 13.26 4.93 12.30
CA GLY A 91 14.21 4.02 12.91
C GLY A 91 15.01 3.16 11.95
N GLY A 92 16.16 2.68 12.45
CA GLY A 92 17.08 1.83 11.71
C GLY A 92 16.63 0.36 11.61
N PRO A 93 17.57 -0.56 11.33
CA PRO A 93 17.28 -1.99 11.25
C PRO A 93 16.57 -2.53 12.49
N ARG A 94 15.56 -3.39 12.30
CA ARG A 94 14.81 -4.10 13.34
C ARG A 94 14.14 -3.19 14.36
N ASP A 95 13.58 -2.07 13.93
CA ASP A 95 12.83 -1.20 14.84
C ASP A 95 11.55 -1.93 15.33
N PRO A 96 11.38 -2.11 16.66
CA PRO A 96 10.21 -2.81 17.20
C PRO A 96 8.89 -2.06 16.98
N LEU A 97 8.91 -0.72 16.83
CA LEU A 97 7.70 0.06 16.53
C LEU A 97 7.11 -0.35 15.20
N VAL A 98 7.98 -0.70 14.26
CA VAL A 98 7.58 -1.07 12.92
C VAL A 98 6.82 -2.38 12.85
N ARG A 99 7.21 -3.32 13.72
CA ARG A 99 6.47 -4.57 13.89
C ARG A 99 5.12 -4.32 14.54
N ARG A 100 5.08 -3.46 15.56
CA ARG A 100 3.82 -3.06 16.21
C ARG A 100 2.85 -2.43 15.22
N ASP A 101 3.31 -1.50 14.40
CA ASP A 101 2.47 -0.77 13.45
C ASP A 101 2.03 -1.68 12.29
N HIS A 102 2.89 -2.60 11.83
CA HIS A 102 2.51 -3.69 10.93
C HIS A 102 1.37 -4.53 11.52
N ASP A 103 1.55 -5.05 12.74
CA ASP A 103 0.56 -5.95 13.37
C ASP A 103 -0.76 -5.21 13.65
N ALA A 104 -0.71 -3.92 13.99
CA ALA A 104 -1.88 -3.07 14.15
C ALA A 104 -2.63 -2.85 12.83
N LEU A 105 -1.91 -2.58 11.73
CA LEU A 105 -2.50 -2.46 10.40
C LEU A 105 -3.14 -3.77 9.94
N VAL A 106 -2.45 -4.90 10.12
CA VAL A 106 -2.97 -6.22 9.78
C VAL A 106 -4.25 -6.52 10.57
N ALA A 107 -4.28 -6.22 11.87
CA ALA A 107 -5.48 -6.38 12.68
C ALA A 107 -6.64 -5.49 12.20
N ALA A 108 -6.35 -4.24 11.83
CA ALA A 108 -7.34 -3.29 11.34
C ALA A 108 -7.91 -3.72 9.97
N LEU A 109 -7.06 -4.17 9.04
CA LEU A 109 -7.49 -4.74 7.76
C LEU A 109 -8.28 -6.03 7.97
N ALA A 110 -7.88 -6.87 8.92
CA ALA A 110 -8.62 -8.09 9.23
C ALA A 110 -10.02 -7.84 9.80
N ALA A 111 -10.21 -6.73 10.53
CA ALA A 111 -11.53 -6.30 10.96
C ALA A 111 -12.45 -5.89 9.80
N VAL A 112 -11.89 -5.55 8.63
CA VAL A 112 -12.64 -5.15 7.42
C VAL A 112 -12.83 -6.32 6.45
N PHE A 113 -11.76 -7.08 6.17
CA PHE A 113 -11.72 -8.10 5.12
C PHE A 113 -11.76 -9.54 5.65
N GLY A 114 -11.78 -9.74 6.98
CA GLY A 114 -11.66 -11.05 7.61
C GLY A 114 -10.20 -11.49 7.80
N PRO A 115 -9.95 -12.75 8.19
CA PRO A 115 -8.58 -13.20 8.47
C PRO A 115 -7.71 -13.17 7.21
N SER A 116 -6.45 -12.76 7.37
CA SER A 116 -5.45 -12.84 6.31
C SER A 116 -4.94 -14.27 6.10
N CYS A 117 -4.46 -14.56 4.90
CA CYS A 117 -3.68 -15.75 4.58
C CYS A 117 -2.19 -15.40 4.51
N PRO A 118 -1.28 -16.27 4.98
CA PRO A 118 0.15 -16.11 4.70
C PRO A 118 0.40 -16.24 3.19
N VAL A 119 1.37 -15.49 2.68
CA VAL A 119 1.86 -15.67 1.30
C VAL A 119 2.85 -16.83 1.22
N PHE A 120 3.69 -17.00 2.24
CA PHE A 120 4.60 -18.14 2.40
C PHE A 120 4.30 -18.86 3.71
N ASP A 121 4.13 -20.18 3.66
CA ASP A 121 3.72 -21.00 4.82
C ASP A 121 4.73 -20.93 6.00
N ASP A 122 5.99 -20.60 5.72
CA ASP A 122 7.08 -20.56 6.68
C ASP A 122 7.41 -19.13 7.17
N GLN A 123 6.69 -18.10 6.70
CA GLN A 123 6.99 -16.71 7.02
C GLN A 123 5.77 -15.95 7.55
N PRO A 124 5.92 -15.13 8.60
CA PRO A 124 4.82 -14.34 9.16
C PRO A 124 4.44 -13.12 8.32
N SER A 125 5.16 -12.86 7.22
CA SER A 125 4.96 -11.78 6.26
C SER A 125 5.60 -12.18 4.94
N PRO A 126 5.03 -11.81 3.77
CA PRO A 126 3.81 -11.04 3.65
C PRO A 126 2.54 -11.83 3.97
N VAL A 127 1.49 -11.09 4.30
CA VAL A 127 0.12 -11.59 4.47
C VAL A 127 -0.77 -10.98 3.40
N ARG A 128 -1.84 -11.67 3.03
CA ARG A 128 -2.77 -11.24 1.99
C ARG A 128 -4.23 -11.50 2.32
N TRP A 129 -5.11 -10.75 1.67
CA TRP A 129 -6.56 -10.94 1.65
C TRP A 129 -7.05 -11.01 0.21
N HIS A 130 -7.99 -11.90 -0.07
CA HIS A 130 -8.73 -11.91 -1.32
C HIS A 130 -10.01 -11.07 -1.15
N VAL A 131 -10.15 -10.01 -1.93
CA VAL A 131 -11.27 -9.07 -1.88
C VAL A 131 -11.92 -9.01 -3.26
N GLY A 132 -12.87 -9.92 -3.50
CA GLY A 132 -13.47 -10.09 -4.83
C GLY A 132 -12.43 -10.63 -5.81
N GLU A 133 -12.22 -9.90 -6.90
CA GLU A 133 -11.21 -10.21 -7.93
C GLU A 133 -9.82 -9.65 -7.59
N LEU A 134 -9.70 -8.88 -6.50
CA LEU A 134 -8.46 -8.21 -6.11
C LEU A 134 -7.78 -8.92 -4.94
N GLU A 135 -6.47 -8.74 -4.85
CA GLU A 135 -5.68 -9.08 -3.67
C GLU A 135 -5.24 -7.80 -2.95
N VAL A 136 -5.25 -7.84 -1.62
CA VAL A 136 -4.60 -6.83 -0.77
C VAL A 136 -3.49 -7.54 -0.02
N SER A 137 -2.29 -7.00 -0.06
CA SER A 137 -1.13 -7.61 0.58
C SER A 137 -0.37 -6.59 1.44
N VAL A 138 0.21 -7.08 2.53
CA VAL A 138 1.00 -6.29 3.48
C VAL A 138 2.32 -6.99 3.76
N GLN A 139 3.43 -6.25 3.67
CA GLN A 139 4.77 -6.73 3.94
C GLN A 139 5.50 -5.82 4.93
N ILE A 140 6.20 -6.44 5.88
CA ILE A 140 7.20 -5.78 6.71
C ILE A 140 8.60 -5.93 6.09
N PHE A 141 9.29 -4.81 5.95
CA PHE A 141 10.74 -4.73 5.78
C PHE A 141 11.34 -4.22 7.08
N ASP A 142 12.38 -4.90 7.58
CA ASP A 142 13.06 -4.56 8.84
C ASP A 142 14.59 -4.78 8.79
N ARG A 143 15.14 -5.20 7.64
CA ARG A 143 16.54 -5.65 7.53
C ARG A 143 17.55 -4.51 7.41
N VAL A 144 17.26 -3.52 6.58
CA VAL A 144 18.14 -2.37 6.31
C VAL A 144 17.43 -1.14 6.82
N ASP A 145 16.31 -0.82 6.18
CA ASP A 145 15.33 0.12 6.67
C ASP A 145 14.13 -0.65 7.20
N SER A 146 13.51 -0.05 8.19
CA SER A 146 12.21 -0.48 8.60
C SER A 146 11.22 0.26 7.68
N SER A 147 10.60 -0.42 6.66
CA SER A 147 9.41 0.04 5.85
C SER A 147 8.17 -0.94 5.79
N VAL A 148 6.88 -0.49 5.81
CA VAL A 148 5.65 -1.34 5.69
C VAL A 148 5.22 -1.05 4.28
N MET A 149 5.10 -2.07 3.45
CA MET A 149 4.48 -1.93 2.15
C MET A 149 3.07 -2.52 2.20
N VAL A 150 2.13 -1.80 1.59
CA VAL A 150 0.79 -2.29 1.29
C VAL A 150 0.65 -2.21 -0.22
N TRP A 151 0.06 -3.22 -0.84
CA TRP A 151 -0.29 -3.15 -2.25
C TRP A 151 -1.61 -3.85 -2.53
N VAL A 152 -2.26 -3.38 -3.59
CA VAL A 152 -3.49 -3.95 -4.15
C VAL A 152 -3.19 -4.37 -5.58
N ASP A 153 -3.51 -5.61 -5.89
CA ASP A 153 -3.15 -6.30 -7.13
C ASP A 153 -4.42 -6.84 -7.78
N HIS A 154 -4.45 -6.80 -9.11
CA HIS A 154 -5.40 -7.59 -9.90
C HIS A 154 -4.66 -8.81 -10.46
N PRO A 155 -4.77 -9.99 -9.81
CA PRO A 155 -4.10 -11.22 -10.25
C PRO A 155 -4.59 -11.75 -11.60
#